data_AF-A0AAV1TR10-F1
#
_entry.id   AF-A0AAV1TR10-F1
#
_cell.length_a   1.000
_cell.length_b   1.000
_cell.length_c   1.000
_cell.angle_alpha   90.00
_cell.angle_beta   90.00
_cell.angle_gamma   90.00
#
_symmetry.space_group_name_H-M   'P 1'
#
loop_
_entity.id
_entity.type
_entity.pdbx_description
1 polymer ?
#
loop_
_entity_poly.entity_id
_entity_poly.type
_entity_poly.pdbx_seq_one_letter_code
_entity_poly.pdbx_strand_id
1 'polypeptide(L)'
;MMAPYNQLEPEEVTHIKGLHEADPTYCQIKDRVGLPISTISSVLTEKTKKSKKPVGLPPKLFDRDTRHLICTTSEGQAKFSKMEADLELKCSAPLG
;
A
#
# COMPACT_ATOMS: atom_id res chain seq x y z
N MET A 1 29.30 20.69 6.93
CA MET A 1 27.88 21.01 6.68
C MET A 1 27.34 19.95 5.73
N MET A 2 26.22 19.28 6.08
CA MET A 2 25.56 18.30 5.21
C MET A 2 24.56 19.03 4.30
N ALA A 3 24.75 18.98 2.98
CA ALA A 3 23.73 19.43 2.03
C ALA A 3 22.67 18.32 1.90
N PRO A 4 21.42 18.53 2.32
CA PRO A 4 20.36 17.54 2.18
C PRO A 4 20.02 17.31 0.70
N TYR A 5 19.58 16.09 0.37
CA TYR A 5 19.09 15.68 -0.96
C TYR A 5 18.11 16.67 -1.61
N ASN A 6 17.37 17.43 -0.80
CA ASN A 6 16.40 18.45 -1.23
C ASN A 6 17.02 19.70 -1.88
N GLN A 7 18.35 19.78 -1.99
CA GLN A 7 19.08 20.88 -2.62
C GLN A 7 19.81 20.46 -3.90
N LEU A 8 19.68 19.21 -4.33
CA LEU A 8 20.29 18.76 -5.59
C LEU A 8 19.40 19.14 -6.77
N GLU A 9 20.04 19.65 -7.81
CA GLU A 9 19.36 19.91 -9.06
C GLU A 9 18.99 18.57 -9.75
N PRO A 10 17.90 18.53 -10.54
CA PRO A 10 17.46 17.32 -11.24
C PRO A 10 18.56 16.67 -12.09
N GLU A 11 19.44 17.48 -12.67
CA GLU A 11 20.59 17.06 -13.48
C GLU A 11 21.61 16.30 -12.64
N GLU A 12 21.90 16.74 -11.41
CA GLU A 12 22.82 16.08 -10.49
C GLU A 12 22.28 14.72 -10.05
N VAL A 13 20.98 14.65 -9.74
CA VAL A 13 20.29 13.40 -9.40
C VAL A 13 20.36 12.40 -10.57
N THR A 14 20.16 12.88 -11.78
CA THR A 14 20.22 12.05 -12.99
C THR A 14 21.64 11.57 -13.28
N HIS A 15 22.63 12.44 -13.09
CA HIS A 15 24.04 12.12 -13.24
C HIS A 15 24.48 11.05 -12.23
N ILE A 16 24.11 11.16 -10.95
CA ILE A 16 24.42 10.15 -9.92
C ILE A 16 23.81 8.79 -10.27
N LYS A 17 22.54 8.77 -10.73
CA LYS A 17 21.86 7.54 -11.12
C LYS A 17 22.49 6.90 -12.36
N GLY A 18 22.80 7.69 -13.38
CA GLY A 18 23.47 7.21 -14.58
C GLY A 18 24.88 6.69 -14.30
N LEU A 19 25.62 7.34 -13.38
CA LEU A 19 26.88 6.80 -12.91
C LEU A 19 26.68 5.46 -12.21
N HIS A 20 25.72 5.32 -11.31
CA HIS A 20 25.48 4.06 -10.60
C HIS A 20 25.10 2.90 -11.54
N GLU A 21 24.37 3.16 -12.62
CA GLU A 21 24.01 2.15 -13.63
C GLU A 21 25.22 1.61 -14.41
N ALA A 22 26.34 2.34 -14.43
CA ALA A 22 27.60 1.87 -14.99
C ALA A 22 28.45 1.02 -14.01
N ASP A 23 27.87 0.62 -12.87
CA ASP A 23 28.49 -0.16 -11.78
C ASP A 23 29.81 0.38 -11.15
N PRO A 24 30.07 1.69 -11.05
CA PRO A 24 31.16 2.21 -10.26
C PRO A 24 30.86 2.09 -8.76
N THR A 25 31.92 1.98 -7.97
CA THR A 25 31.84 2.02 -6.50
C THR A 25 31.36 3.39 -5.99
N TYR A 26 30.75 3.43 -4.81
CA TYR A 26 30.34 4.68 -4.16
C TYR A 26 31.46 5.72 -4.04
N CYS A 27 32.71 5.26 -3.79
CA CYS A 27 33.88 6.14 -3.75
C CYS A 27 34.15 6.80 -5.11
N GLN A 28 34.05 6.04 -6.20
CA GLN A 28 34.25 6.58 -7.55
C GLN A 28 33.14 7.56 -7.95
N ILE A 29 31.89 7.32 -7.53
CA ILE A 29 30.79 8.27 -7.75
C ILE A 29 31.05 9.56 -6.94
N LYS A 30 31.49 9.43 -5.68
CA LYS A 30 31.89 10.55 -4.82
C LYS A 30 32.96 11.41 -5.47
N ASP A 31 33.98 10.79 -6.05
CA ASP A 31 35.09 11.51 -6.68
C ASP A 31 34.67 12.21 -7.99
N ARG A 32 33.67 11.68 -8.70
CA ARG A 32 33.14 12.30 -9.94
C ARG A 32 32.17 13.45 -9.69
N VAL A 33 31.31 13.33 -8.67
CA VAL A 33 30.23 14.29 -8.41
C VAL A 33 30.60 15.26 -7.30
N GLY A 34 31.63 14.97 -6.49
CA GLY A 34 32.07 15.84 -5.39
C GLY A 34 31.11 15.87 -4.19
N LEU A 35 30.11 14.99 -4.16
CA LEU A 35 29.10 14.95 -3.11
C LEU A 35 29.43 13.92 -2.02
N PRO A 36 28.99 14.13 -0.77
CA PRO A 36 29.14 13.14 0.29
C PRO A 36 28.49 11.80 -0.06
N ILE A 37 29.10 10.69 0.39
CA ILE A 37 28.57 9.34 0.20
C ILE A 37 27.15 9.20 0.78
N SER A 38 26.85 9.88 1.89
CA SER A 38 25.50 9.90 2.48
C SER A 38 24.46 10.46 1.51
N THR A 39 24.81 11.50 0.76
CA THR A 39 23.93 12.14 -0.22
C THR A 39 23.73 11.23 -1.43
N ILE A 40 24.81 10.65 -1.95
CA ILE A 40 24.76 9.65 -3.04
C ILE A 40 23.90 8.45 -2.64
N SER A 41 24.11 7.92 -1.43
CA SER A 41 23.29 6.83 -0.88
C SER A 41 21.82 7.20 -0.81
N SER A 42 21.49 8.43 -0.39
CA SER A 42 20.10 8.91 -0.36
C SER A 42 19.48 8.94 -1.76
N VAL A 43 20.21 9.44 -2.76
CA VAL A 43 19.75 9.51 -4.17
C VAL A 43 19.44 8.12 -4.73
N LEU A 44 20.30 7.14 -4.42
CA LEU A 44 20.18 5.77 -4.94
C LEU A 44 19.14 4.93 -4.18
N THR A 45 18.94 5.18 -2.88
CA THR A 45 17.97 4.45 -2.04
C THR A 45 16.53 4.97 -2.16
N GLU A 46 16.30 6.21 -2.61
CA GLU A 46 14.96 6.79 -2.83
C GLU A 46 14.13 6.10 -3.93
N LYS A 47 14.60 5.01 -4.56
CA LYS A 47 13.76 4.16 -5.44
C LYS A 47 12.65 3.40 -4.68
N THR A 48 12.66 3.34 -3.34
CA THR A 48 11.69 2.52 -2.56
C THR A 48 10.60 3.29 -1.81
N LYS A 49 10.56 4.63 -1.85
CA LYS A 49 9.43 5.40 -1.27
C LYS A 49 8.23 5.55 -2.20
N LYS A 50 8.15 4.75 -3.28
CA LYS A 50 6.91 4.59 -4.06
C LYS A 50 6.06 3.45 -3.49
N SER A 51 5.54 3.67 -2.29
CA SER A 51 4.29 3.04 -1.85
C SER A 51 3.62 3.96 -0.84
N LYS A 52 3.21 5.15 -1.30
CA LYS A 52 2.01 5.74 -0.71
C LYS A 52 0.89 4.77 -1.07
N LYS A 53 0.47 3.94 -0.11
CA LYS A 53 -0.74 3.12 -0.25
C LYS A 53 -1.83 4.01 -0.88
N PRO A 54 -2.56 3.56 -1.90
CA PRO A 54 -3.58 4.37 -2.53
C PRO A 54 -4.52 4.91 -1.45
N VAL A 55 -4.57 6.24 -1.33
CA VAL A 55 -5.52 6.96 -0.48
C VAL A 55 -6.89 6.69 -1.08
N GLY A 56 -7.58 5.67 -0.57
CA GLY A 56 -8.79 5.15 -1.18
C GLY A 56 -9.10 3.70 -0.87
N LEU A 57 -8.21 2.94 -0.20
CA LEU A 57 -8.68 1.69 0.40
C LEU A 57 -9.71 2.05 1.49
N PRO A 58 -10.97 1.57 1.37
CA PRO A 58 -11.93 1.76 2.44
C PRO A 58 -11.32 1.20 3.74
N PRO A 59 -11.54 1.84 4.89
CA PRO A 59 -11.04 1.34 6.16
C PRO A 59 -11.48 -0.11 6.30
N LYS A 60 -10.51 -1.01 6.49
CA LYS A 60 -10.82 -2.39 6.86
C LYS A 60 -11.68 -2.32 8.13
N LEU A 61 -12.86 -2.95 8.09
CA LEU A 61 -13.70 -3.08 9.28
C LEU A 61 -12.83 -3.64 10.40
N PHE A 62 -12.89 -3.00 11.57
CA PHE A 62 -12.21 -3.56 12.73
C PHE A 62 -12.84 -4.91 13.05
N ASP A 63 -12.04 -5.81 13.60
CA ASP A 63 -12.44 -7.17 13.94
C ASP A 63 -13.74 -7.23 14.80
N ARG A 64 -13.96 -6.21 15.63
CA ARG A 64 -15.23 -6.01 16.36
C ARG A 64 -16.43 -5.75 15.42
N ASP A 65 -16.26 -4.86 14.45
CA ASP A 65 -17.33 -4.48 13.51
C ASP A 65 -17.65 -5.65 12.57
N THR A 66 -16.62 -6.38 12.13
CA THR A 66 -16.79 -7.62 11.35
C THR A 66 -17.59 -8.66 12.14
N ARG A 67 -17.24 -8.91 13.41
CA ARG A 67 -18.02 -9.82 14.27
C ARG A 67 -19.46 -9.36 14.44
N HIS A 68 -19.66 -8.07 14.71
CA HIS A 68 -21.00 -7.52 14.90
C HIS A 68 -21.87 -7.72 13.65
N LEU A 69 -21.33 -7.45 12.45
CA LEU A 69 -22.01 -7.67 11.18
C LEU A 69 -22.36 -9.15 10.94
N ILE A 70 -21.44 -10.07 11.26
CA ILE A 70 -21.68 -11.51 11.14
C ILE A 70 -22.80 -11.94 12.09
N CYS A 71 -22.78 -11.51 13.34
CA CYS A 71 -23.81 -11.85 14.31
C CYS A 71 -25.19 -11.32 13.89
N THR A 72 -25.29 -10.05 13.49
CA THR A 72 -26.59 -9.46 13.10
C THR A 72 -27.18 -10.10 11.86
N THR A 73 -26.36 -10.41 10.85
CA THR A 73 -26.81 -11.11 9.64
C THR A 73 -27.23 -12.56 9.93
N SER A 74 -26.48 -13.26 10.79
CA SER A 74 -26.81 -14.63 11.22
C SER A 74 -28.11 -14.68 12.04
N GLU A 75 -28.30 -13.74 12.98
CA GLU A 75 -29.54 -13.61 13.74
C GLU A 75 -30.73 -13.25 12.85
N GLY A 76 -30.53 -12.38 11.86
CA GLY A 76 -31.54 -12.03 10.87
C GLY A 76 -31.99 -13.24 10.06
N GLN A 77 -31.05 -14.05 9.58
CA GLN A 77 -31.37 -15.29 8.86
C GLN A 77 -32.10 -16.30 9.74
N ALA A 78 -31.65 -16.51 10.98
CA ALA A 78 -32.32 -17.42 11.90
C ALA A 78 -33.76 -16.99 12.21
N LYS A 79 -34.00 -15.68 12.37
CA LYS A 79 -35.35 -15.13 12.57
C LYS A 79 -36.22 -15.27 11.32
N PHE A 80 -35.65 -15.05 10.13
CA PHE A 80 -36.36 -15.23 8.86
C PHE A 80 -36.76 -16.69 8.66
N SER A 81 -35.85 -17.65 8.82
CA SER A 81 -36.15 -19.08 8.70
C SER A 81 -37.18 -19.55 9.72
N LYS A 82 -37.16 -18.99 10.94
CA LYS A 82 -38.19 -19.26 11.93
C LYS A 82 -39.56 -18.72 11.50
N MET A 83 -39.62 -17.48 11.00
CA MET A 83 -40.87 -16.92 10.47
C MET A 83 -41.40 -17.68 9.25
N GLU A 84 -40.52 -18.13 8.35
CA GLU A 84 -40.88 -18.94 7.18
C GLU A 84 -41.48 -20.29 7.60
N ALA A 85 -40.91 -20.93 8.61
CA ALA A 85 -41.44 -22.16 9.20
C ALA A 85 -42.77 -21.93 9.92
N ASP A 86 -42.88 -20.86 10.72
CA ASP A 86 -44.08 -20.52 11.50
C ASP A 86 -45.26 -20.11 10.60
N LEU A 87 -45.00 -19.56 9.40
CA LEU A 87 -46.01 -19.14 8.43
C LEU A 87 -46.33 -20.21 7.35
N GLU A 88 -45.71 -21.39 7.40
CA GLU A 88 -45.81 -22.45 6.39
C GLU A 88 -45.63 -21.94 4.94
N LEU A 89 -44.80 -20.91 4.74
CA LEU A 89 -44.54 -20.27 3.45
C LEU A 89 -43.63 -21.15 2.58
N LYS A 90 -44.01 -22.39 2.30
CA LYS A 90 -43.44 -23.17 1.19
C LYS A 90 -44.06 -22.69 -0.12
N CYS A 91 -43.69 -21.49 -0.56
CA CYS A 91 -44.04 -21.04 -1.90
C CYS A 91 -43.25 -21.90 -2.92
N SER A 92 -44.01 -22.78 -3.58
CA SER A 92 -43.77 -23.53 -4.83
C SER A 92 -42.35 -23.56 -5.42
N ALA A 93 -41.88 -24.79 -5.67
CA ALA A 93 -40.64 -25.15 -6.36
C ALA A 93 -40.44 -24.42 -7.72
N PRO A 94 -39.18 -24.22 -8.16
CA PRO A 94 -38.91 -23.69 -9.49
C PRO A 94 -39.41 -24.69 -10.54
N LEU A 95 -40.31 -24.24 -11.41
CA LEU A 95 -40.66 -24.95 -12.64
C LEU A 95 -39.40 -24.95 -13.54
N GLY A 96 -38.93 -26.15 -13.85
CA GLY A 96 -37.94 -26.38 -14.91
C GLY A 96 -38.53 -26.23 -16.30
#